data_AF-A0AAX2J3J7-F1
#
_entry.id   AF-A0AAX2J3J7-F1
#
_cell.length_a   1.000
_cell.length_b   1.000
_cell.length_c   1.000
_cell.angle_alpha   90.00
_cell.angle_beta   90.00
_cell.angle_gamma   90.00
#
_symmetry.space_group_name_H-M   'P 1'
#
loop_
_entity.id
_entity.type
_entity.pdbx_description
1 polymer ?
#
loop_
_entity_poly.entity_id
_entity_poly.type
_entity_poly.pdbx_seq_one_letter_code
_entity_poly.pdbx_strand_id
1 'polypeptide(L)'
;MSRNTLTNETWSRLLPILKQLGIYRKKNLRKTVEGILFRLRTGCQWADIPSYFGKANSLYQSFNHWSKRGIFTKLFKHLADTPDIEWVFMDGSHIRVHQHGMGKKSIVHQAVGKSIGGHTSKIHLAVDACGNPIEFMITAGNVNEIVVAPDLLAQLDLSDNETVCADRGFDSDTFRRLIHSKNLYSQTTI
;
A
#
# COMPACT_ATOMS: atom_id res chain seq x y z
N MET A 1 12.98 1.01 16.36
CA MET A 1 12.33 -0.31 16.51
C MET A 1 13.36 -1.40 16.27
N SER A 2 13.35 -2.50 17.05
CA SER A 2 14.10 -3.69 16.66
C SER A 2 13.53 -4.19 15.32
N ARG A 3 14.35 -4.85 14.48
CA ARG A 3 13.87 -5.39 13.19
C ARG A 3 12.69 -6.37 13.33
N ASN A 4 12.45 -6.90 14.53
CA ASN A 4 11.63 -8.09 14.74
C ASN A 4 10.41 -7.90 15.64
N THR A 5 10.28 -6.77 16.36
CA THR A 5 9.24 -6.61 17.39
C THR A 5 8.65 -5.21 17.42
N LEU A 6 7.32 -5.15 17.61
CA LEU A 6 6.61 -3.90 17.86
C LEU A 6 6.93 -3.42 19.27
N THR A 7 7.09 -2.11 19.46
CA THR A 7 7.16 -1.54 20.81
C THR A 7 5.81 -1.72 21.51
N ASN A 8 5.81 -1.74 22.85
CA ASN A 8 4.56 -1.83 23.62
C ASN A 8 3.61 -0.67 23.29
N GLU A 9 4.16 0.52 23.04
CA GLU A 9 3.41 1.69 22.60
C GLU A 9 2.79 1.52 21.21
N THR A 10 3.56 1.03 20.22
CA THR A 10 2.99 0.79 18.88
C THR A 10 1.90 -0.27 18.95
N TRP A 11 2.13 -1.31 19.76
CA TRP A 11 1.15 -2.36 19.98
C TRP A 11 -0.13 -1.86 20.65
N SER A 12 -0.03 -0.97 21.65
CA SER A 12 -1.20 -0.42 22.34
C SER A 12 -2.06 0.45 21.41
N ARG A 13 -1.45 1.14 20.43
CA ARG A 13 -2.15 1.90 19.38
C ARG A 13 -2.75 0.99 18.30
N LEU A 14 -2.04 -0.05 17.88
CA LEU A 14 -2.48 -0.96 16.82
C LEU A 14 -3.63 -1.88 17.26
N LEU A 15 -3.61 -2.35 18.51
CA LEU A 15 -4.57 -3.34 19.01
C LEU A 15 -6.04 -2.89 18.93
N PRO A 16 -6.42 -1.66 19.31
CA PRO A 16 -7.77 -1.14 19.11
C PRO A 16 -8.26 -1.20 17.65
N ILE A 17 -7.40 -0.81 16.70
CA ILE A 17 -7.72 -0.83 15.27
C ILE A 17 -7.98 -2.26 14.80
N LEU A 18 -7.11 -3.21 15.18
CA LEU A 18 -7.29 -4.62 14.85
C LEU A 18 -8.63 -5.17 15.38
N LYS A 19 -9.05 -4.74 16.59
CA LYS A 19 -10.35 -5.13 17.14
C LYS A 19 -11.53 -4.56 16.33
N GLN A 20 -11.47 -3.29 15.94
CA GLN A 20 -12.49 -2.67 15.08
C GLN A 20 -12.62 -3.40 13.74
N LEU A 21 -11.50 -3.90 13.20
CA LEU A 21 -11.48 -4.73 11.99
C LEU A 21 -11.95 -6.18 12.20
N GLY A 22 -12.45 -6.52 13.40
CA GLY A 22 -12.95 -7.85 13.73
C GLY A 22 -11.85 -8.90 13.94
N ILE A 23 -10.62 -8.48 14.26
CA ILE A 23 -9.52 -9.37 14.62
C ILE A 23 -9.48 -9.48 16.14
N TYR A 24 -10.18 -10.49 16.64
CA TYR A 24 -10.33 -10.72 18.07
C TYR A 24 -9.14 -11.44 18.70
N ARG A 25 -9.04 -11.25 20.02
CA ARG A 25 -7.94 -11.68 20.89
C ARG A 25 -7.80 -13.21 20.93
N LYS A 26 -6.93 -13.75 20.09
CA LYS A 26 -6.25 -15.02 20.39
C LYS A 26 -5.07 -14.73 21.33
N LYS A 27 -4.76 -15.64 22.27
CA LYS A 27 -3.63 -15.49 23.22
C LYS A 27 -2.31 -15.06 22.54
N ASN A 28 -2.11 -15.42 21.28
CA ASN A 28 -0.89 -15.17 20.51
C ASN A 28 -1.02 -14.08 19.42
N LEU A 29 -2.05 -13.22 19.45
CA LEU A 29 -2.31 -12.25 18.37
C LEU A 29 -1.09 -11.35 18.07
N ARG A 30 -0.42 -10.83 19.11
CA ARG A 30 0.79 -10.00 18.93
C ARG A 30 1.88 -10.75 18.18
N LYS A 31 2.18 -11.98 18.60
CA LYS A 31 3.18 -12.83 17.94
C LYS A 31 2.80 -13.14 16.49
N THR A 32 1.50 -13.34 16.22
CA THR A 32 1.01 -13.52 14.85
C THR A 32 1.25 -12.28 13.99
N VAL A 33 0.91 -11.09 14.50
CA VAL A 33 1.15 -9.81 13.80
C VAL A 33 2.65 -9.60 13.58
N GLU A 34 3.47 -9.73 14.62
CA GLU A 34 4.92 -9.55 14.53
C GLU A 34 5.56 -10.57 13.57
N GLY A 35 5.11 -11.82 13.56
CA GLY A 35 5.60 -12.83 12.62
C GLY A 35 5.22 -12.53 11.16
N ILE A 36 4.02 -12.01 10.92
CA ILE A 36 3.62 -11.53 9.59
C ILE A 36 4.49 -10.33 9.18
N LEU A 37 4.67 -9.34 10.05
CA LEU A 37 5.51 -8.17 9.78
C LEU A 37 6.96 -8.56 9.52
N PHE A 38 7.50 -9.51 10.27
CA PHE A 38 8.84 -10.04 10.06
C PHE A 38 8.98 -10.64 8.66
N ARG A 39 8.01 -11.47 8.24
CA ARG A 39 7.97 -12.02 6.87
C ARG A 39 7.93 -10.91 5.82
N LEU A 40 7.05 -9.93 5.99
CA LEU A 40 6.88 -8.83 5.02
C LEU A 40 8.16 -7.98 4.90
N ARG A 41 8.85 -7.75 6.02
CA ARG A 41 10.07 -6.94 6.07
C ARG A 41 11.29 -7.66 5.50
N THR A 42 11.44 -8.95 5.76
CA THR A 42 12.67 -9.70 5.47
C THR A 42 12.68 -10.41 4.12
N GLY A 43 11.52 -10.69 3.53
CA GLY A 43 11.50 -11.47 2.29
C GLY A 43 11.55 -13.00 2.47
N CYS A 44 11.79 -13.51 3.69
CA CYS A 44 12.07 -14.94 3.93
C CYS A 44 10.91 -15.87 3.52
N GLN A 45 11.17 -17.17 3.33
CA GLN A 45 10.05 -18.10 3.12
C GLN A 45 9.22 -18.24 4.40
N TRP A 46 7.93 -18.59 4.27
CA TRP A 46 7.06 -18.81 5.44
C TRP A 46 7.61 -19.89 6.38
N ALA A 47 8.24 -20.93 5.81
CA ALA A 47 8.87 -22.02 6.56
C ALA A 47 10.08 -21.55 7.39
N ASP A 48 10.75 -20.48 6.97
CA ASP A 48 11.96 -19.95 7.60
C ASP A 48 11.65 -18.90 8.69
N ILE A 49 10.38 -18.58 8.93
CA ILE A 49 10.00 -17.64 9.98
C ILE A 49 10.40 -18.25 11.34
N PRO A 50 11.11 -17.49 12.20
CA PRO A 50 11.50 -17.98 13.51
C PRO A 50 10.33 -18.53 14.33
N SER A 51 10.51 -19.72 14.89
CA SER A 51 9.46 -20.47 15.60
C SER A 51 8.90 -19.75 16.83
N TYR A 52 9.61 -18.75 17.38
CA TYR A 52 9.14 -17.96 18.52
C TYR A 52 7.90 -17.10 18.20
N PHE A 53 7.66 -16.78 16.92
CA PHE A 53 6.43 -16.13 16.45
C PHE A 53 5.23 -17.09 16.38
N GLY A 54 5.49 -18.40 16.29
CA GLY A 54 4.50 -19.46 16.18
C GLY A 54 4.75 -20.37 14.98
N LYS A 55 3.81 -21.27 14.72
CA LYS A 55 3.89 -22.22 13.60
C LYS A 55 3.76 -21.47 12.27
N ALA A 56 4.72 -21.66 11.37
CA ALA A 56 4.75 -21.07 10.02
C ALA A 56 3.41 -21.16 9.28
N ASN A 57 2.81 -22.35 9.25
CA ASN A 57 1.51 -22.57 8.60
C ASN A 57 0.39 -21.72 9.22
N SER A 58 0.35 -21.58 10.54
CA SER A 58 -0.65 -20.73 11.22
C SER A 58 -0.48 -19.24 10.87
N LEU A 59 0.76 -18.77 10.72
CA LEU A 59 1.05 -17.39 10.31
C LEU A 59 0.59 -17.15 8.86
N TYR A 60 0.96 -18.04 7.95
CA TYR A 60 0.54 -17.99 6.55
C TYR A 60 -0.98 -17.99 6.42
N GLN A 61 -1.68 -18.89 7.10
CA GLN A 61 -3.14 -18.98 7.04
C GLN A 61 -3.80 -17.72 7.61
N SER A 62 -3.23 -17.12 8.65
CA SER A 62 -3.71 -15.84 9.20
C SER A 62 -3.53 -14.70 8.18
N PHE A 63 -2.33 -14.58 7.59
CA PHE A 63 -2.05 -13.61 6.54
C PHE A 63 -2.98 -13.76 5.35
N ASN A 64 -3.13 -14.98 4.81
CA ASN A 64 -3.97 -15.28 3.66
C ASN A 64 -5.46 -14.97 3.95
N HIS A 65 -5.94 -15.35 5.14
CA HIS A 65 -7.31 -15.04 5.56
C HIS A 65 -7.55 -13.53 5.70
N TRP A 66 -6.61 -12.78 6.28
CA TRP A 66 -6.69 -11.33 6.43
C TRP A 66 -6.62 -10.61 5.09
N SER A 67 -5.73 -11.06 4.20
CA SER A 67 -5.61 -10.56 2.83
C SER A 67 -6.91 -10.72 2.05
N LYS A 68 -7.50 -11.92 2.03
CA LYS A 68 -8.79 -12.19 1.36
C LYS A 68 -9.96 -11.38 1.92
N ARG A 69 -9.89 -10.97 3.19
CA ARG A 69 -10.90 -10.12 3.83
C ARG A 69 -10.64 -8.62 3.66
N GLY A 70 -9.58 -8.23 2.97
CA GLY A 70 -9.18 -6.83 2.79
C GLY A 70 -8.73 -6.15 4.08
N ILE A 71 -8.33 -6.91 5.11
CA ILE A 71 -7.94 -6.36 6.41
C ILE A 71 -6.76 -5.40 6.27
N PHE A 72 -5.74 -5.76 5.48
CA PHE A 72 -4.55 -4.92 5.34
C PHE A 72 -4.88 -3.59 4.69
N THR A 73 -5.76 -3.56 3.69
CA THR A 73 -6.25 -2.32 3.08
C THR A 73 -7.02 -1.47 4.08
N LYS A 74 -7.91 -2.07 4.88
CA LYS A 74 -8.65 -1.34 5.93
C LYS A 74 -7.73 -0.82 7.03
N LEU A 75 -6.73 -1.62 7.42
CA LEU A 75 -5.73 -1.23 8.41
C LEU A 75 -4.90 -0.06 7.89
N PHE A 76 -4.46 -0.12 6.63
CA PHE A 76 -3.77 0.98 5.97
C PHE A 76 -4.61 2.26 6.02
N LYS A 77 -5.88 2.20 5.64
CA LYS A 77 -6.79 3.36 5.67
C LYS A 77 -6.96 3.96 7.06
N HIS A 78 -7.07 3.12 8.10
CA HIS A 78 -7.10 3.59 9.48
C HIS A 78 -5.80 4.26 9.94
N LEU A 79 -4.66 3.86 9.38
CA LEU A 79 -3.37 4.45 9.74
C LEU A 79 -3.09 5.76 8.97
N ALA A 80 -3.74 5.95 7.83
CA ALA A 80 -3.64 7.14 6.99
C ALA A 80 -4.73 8.19 7.30
N ASP A 81 -5.36 8.14 8.48
CA ASP A 81 -6.58 8.89 8.82
C ASP A 81 -6.39 10.41 8.97
N THR A 82 -5.18 10.86 9.33
CA THR A 82 -4.86 12.28 9.51
C THR A 82 -3.57 12.66 8.77
N PRO A 83 -3.59 12.67 7.42
CA PRO A 83 -2.42 13.02 6.63
C PRO A 83 -2.17 14.53 6.62
N ASP A 84 -0.91 14.91 6.52
CA ASP A 84 -0.53 16.31 6.27
C ASP A 84 -0.62 16.62 4.77
N ILE A 85 -1.78 17.13 4.35
CA ILE A 85 -2.11 17.31 2.94
C ILE A 85 -1.61 18.62 2.34
N GLU A 86 -0.82 19.44 3.06
CA GLU A 86 -0.25 20.68 2.51
C GLU A 86 0.45 20.38 1.17
N TRP A 87 1.21 19.29 1.14
CA TRP A 87 1.86 18.73 -0.04
C TRP A 87 1.43 17.29 -0.27
N VAL A 88 1.08 16.98 -1.51
CA VAL A 88 0.84 15.59 -1.95
C VAL A 88 1.86 15.24 -3.01
N PHE A 89 2.60 14.16 -2.80
CA PHE A 89 3.53 13.62 -3.79
C PHE A 89 2.97 12.35 -4.41
N MET A 90 3.01 12.26 -5.73
CA MET A 90 2.58 11.08 -6.49
C MET A 90 3.76 10.46 -7.24
N ASP A 91 3.94 9.15 -7.08
CA ASP A 91 4.98 8.39 -7.75
C ASP A 91 4.52 6.96 -8.11
N GLY A 92 5.20 6.34 -9.07
CA GLY A 92 4.94 5.00 -9.57
C GLY A 92 6.17 4.10 -9.40
N SER A 93 5.98 2.86 -8.98
CA SER A 93 7.05 1.87 -8.92
C SER A 93 6.66 0.53 -9.53
N HIS A 94 7.59 -0.08 -10.27
CA HIS A 94 7.43 -1.39 -10.87
C HIS A 94 7.88 -2.52 -9.95
N ILE A 95 7.04 -3.54 -9.83
CA ILE A 95 7.33 -4.76 -9.08
C ILE A 95 7.37 -5.93 -10.06
N ARG A 96 8.49 -6.65 -10.09
CA ARG A 96 8.60 -7.89 -10.87
C ARG A 96 7.79 -9.00 -10.23
N VAL A 97 6.97 -9.66 -11.03
CA VAL A 97 6.20 -10.82 -10.60
C VAL A 97 7.13 -12.03 -10.58
N HIS A 98 7.12 -12.77 -9.48
CA HIS A 98 7.89 -14.00 -9.37
C HIS A 98 7.42 -15.01 -10.42
N GLN A 99 8.34 -15.76 -11.03
CA GLN A 99 8.03 -16.73 -12.10
C GLN A 99 6.94 -17.76 -11.73
N HIS A 100 6.89 -18.19 -10.46
CA HIS A 100 5.85 -19.11 -9.97
C HIS A 100 4.48 -18.45 -9.72
N GLY A 101 4.40 -17.11 -9.75
CA GLY A 101 3.15 -16.35 -9.73
C GLY A 101 2.45 -16.28 -11.09
N MET A 102 3.11 -16.76 -12.16
CA MET A 102 2.64 -16.66 -13.56
C MET A 102 1.62 -17.73 -13.97
N GLY A 103 0.69 -18.09 -13.06
CA GLY A 103 -0.30 -19.15 -13.32
C GLY A 103 -1.21 -18.86 -14.53
N LYS A 104 -1.50 -19.88 -15.34
CA LYS A 104 -2.29 -19.78 -16.60
C LYS A 104 -3.74 -19.29 -16.43
N LYS A 105 -4.32 -19.34 -15.22
CA LYS A 105 -5.69 -18.89 -14.97
C LYS A 105 -5.68 -17.42 -14.53
N SER A 106 -5.94 -16.54 -15.50
CA SER A 106 -6.24 -15.11 -15.34
C SER A 106 -5.09 -14.23 -14.82
N ILE A 107 -4.14 -13.92 -15.72
CA ILE A 107 -3.22 -12.78 -15.58
C ILE A 107 -4.00 -11.45 -15.49
N VAL A 108 -5.17 -11.36 -16.14
CA VAL A 108 -5.99 -10.14 -16.28
C VAL A 108 -6.52 -9.63 -14.92
N HIS A 109 -6.84 -10.50 -13.96
CA HIS A 109 -7.36 -10.09 -12.64
C HIS A 109 -6.30 -9.90 -11.54
N GLN A 110 -5.00 -10.05 -11.85
CA GLN A 110 -3.93 -10.01 -10.85
C GLN A 110 -3.05 -8.76 -10.94
N ALA A 111 -3.47 -7.77 -11.73
CA ALA A 111 -2.68 -6.56 -12.00
C ALA A 111 -1.27 -6.89 -12.52
N VAL A 112 -1.17 -7.87 -13.43
CA VAL A 112 0.09 -8.28 -14.05
C VAL A 112 0.07 -7.94 -15.54
N GLY A 113 1.10 -7.23 -16.00
CA GLY A 113 1.29 -6.80 -17.38
C GLY A 113 2.67 -7.17 -17.90
N LYS A 114 2.79 -7.31 -19.23
CA LYS A 114 4.09 -7.54 -19.88
C LYS A 114 4.78 -6.20 -20.12
N SER A 115 5.96 -6.02 -19.53
CA SER A 115 6.83 -4.85 -19.69
C SER A 115 8.21 -5.26 -20.23
N ILE A 116 9.11 -4.30 -20.43
CA ILE A 116 10.51 -4.58 -20.82
C ILE A 116 11.20 -5.46 -19.77
N GLY A 117 10.89 -5.27 -18.48
CA GLY A 117 11.44 -6.06 -17.37
C GLY A 117 10.78 -7.44 -17.18
N GLY A 118 9.98 -7.90 -18.14
CA GLY A 118 9.16 -9.09 -18.04
C GLY A 118 7.78 -8.80 -17.46
N HIS A 119 7.19 -9.78 -16.77
CA HIS A 119 5.88 -9.63 -16.15
C HIS A 119 5.98 -8.81 -14.86
N THR A 120 5.27 -7.70 -14.83
CA THR A 120 5.35 -6.72 -13.74
C THR A 120 3.96 -6.24 -13.33
N SER A 121 3.87 -5.81 -12.08
CA SER A 121 2.81 -4.94 -11.57
C SER A 121 3.38 -3.56 -11.34
N LYS A 122 2.52 -2.54 -11.25
CA LYS A 122 2.90 -1.18 -10.89
C LYS A 122 2.10 -0.75 -9.67
N ILE A 123 2.77 -0.18 -8.68
CA ILE A 123 2.14 0.51 -7.55
C ILE A 123 2.23 2.00 -7.84
N HIS A 124 1.09 2.68 -7.86
CA HIS A 124 0.98 4.13 -7.90
C HIS A 124 0.65 4.58 -6.48
N LEU A 125 1.45 5.47 -5.91
CA LEU A 125 1.39 5.84 -4.51
C LEU A 125 1.24 7.35 -4.40
N ALA A 126 0.30 7.78 -3.54
CA ALA A 126 0.21 9.15 -3.05
C ALA A 126 0.72 9.19 -1.60
N VAL A 127 1.59 10.15 -1.29
CA VAL A 127 2.11 10.39 0.06
C VAL A 127 1.89 11.84 0.50
N ASP A 128 1.82 12.04 1.81
CA ASP A 128 1.65 13.34 2.47
C ASP A 128 2.96 14.15 2.50
N ALA A 129 2.92 15.36 3.06
CA ALA A 129 4.08 16.26 3.17
C ALA A 129 5.25 15.67 3.96
N CYS A 130 4.96 14.71 4.84
CA CYS A 130 5.93 13.97 5.65
C CYS A 130 6.41 12.67 4.99
N GLY A 131 5.94 12.35 3.77
CA GLY A 131 6.26 11.12 3.05
C GLY A 131 5.51 9.89 3.55
N ASN A 132 4.43 10.06 4.31
CA ASN A 132 3.58 8.96 4.74
C ASN A 132 2.59 8.57 3.63
N PRO A 133 2.47 7.29 3.28
CA PRO A 133 1.44 6.79 2.37
C PRO A 133 0.00 7.16 2.76
N ILE A 134 -0.76 7.75 1.82
CA ILE A 134 -2.17 8.11 1.99
C ILE A 134 -3.08 7.17 1.17
N GLU A 135 -2.74 6.96 -0.10
CA GLU A 135 -3.47 6.10 -1.02
C GLU A 135 -2.53 5.42 -2.00
N PHE A 136 -2.91 4.23 -2.46
CA PHE A 136 -2.23 3.57 -3.55
C PHE A 136 -3.18 2.80 -4.46
N MET A 137 -2.78 2.68 -5.73
CA MET A 137 -3.44 1.81 -6.71
C MET A 137 -2.45 0.83 -7.29
N ILE A 138 -2.90 -0.40 -7.55
CA ILE A 138 -2.07 -1.43 -8.19
C ILE A 138 -2.64 -1.75 -9.56
N THR A 139 -1.82 -1.64 -10.59
CA THR A 139 -2.20 -1.94 -11.98
C THR A 139 -1.22 -2.91 -12.62
N ALA A 140 -1.60 -3.42 -13.79
CA ALA A 140 -0.68 -4.13 -14.66
C ALA A 140 0.53 -3.23 -15.00
N GLY A 141 1.72 -3.81 -15.07
CA GLY A 141 2.96 -3.05 -15.23
C GLY A 141 3.12 -2.36 -16.58
N ASN A 142 2.25 -2.62 -17.56
CA ASN A 142 2.21 -1.90 -18.83
C ASN A 142 1.22 -0.72 -18.84
N VAL A 143 0.57 -0.43 -17.72
CA VAL A 143 -0.31 0.73 -17.56
C VAL A 143 0.54 1.96 -17.24
N ASN A 144 0.29 3.06 -17.97
CA ASN A 144 0.94 4.35 -17.74
C ASN A 144 0.33 5.05 -16.52
N GLU A 145 1.18 5.72 -15.75
CA GLU A 145 0.86 6.49 -14.55
C GLU A 145 -0.25 7.51 -14.81
N ILE A 146 -0.14 8.27 -15.90
CA ILE A 146 -1.14 9.27 -16.29
C ILE A 146 -2.57 8.73 -16.46
N VAL A 147 -2.73 7.44 -16.79
CA VAL A 147 -4.05 6.81 -16.92
C VAL A 147 -4.68 6.60 -15.55
N VAL A 148 -3.86 6.38 -14.52
CA VAL A 148 -4.29 6.07 -13.14
C VAL A 148 -4.36 7.34 -12.30
N ALA A 149 -3.59 8.36 -12.64
CA ALA A 149 -3.46 9.61 -11.90
C ALA A 149 -4.81 10.26 -11.52
N PRO A 150 -5.81 10.39 -12.41
CA PRO A 150 -7.11 10.97 -12.06
C PRO A 150 -7.86 10.17 -11.00
N ASP A 151 -7.86 8.83 -11.11
CA ASP A 151 -8.57 7.94 -10.19
C ASP A 151 -7.88 7.89 -8.82
N LEU A 152 -6.55 7.98 -8.80
CA LEU A 152 -5.77 8.08 -7.56
C LEU A 152 -6.04 9.42 -6.87
N LEU A 153 -6.01 10.53 -7.62
CA LEU A 153 -6.31 11.87 -7.10
C LEU A 153 -7.75 11.98 -6.58
N ALA A 154 -8.71 11.31 -7.23
CA ALA A 154 -10.11 11.32 -6.82
C ALA A 154 -10.37 10.63 -5.46
N GLN A 155 -9.45 9.78 -4.99
CA GLN A 155 -9.52 9.12 -3.69
C GLN A 155 -8.96 9.97 -2.54
N LEU A 156 -8.32 11.10 -2.84
CA LEU A 156 -7.75 12.00 -1.86
C LEU A 156 -8.73 13.11 -1.50
N ASP A 157 -8.82 13.42 -0.21
CA ASP A 157 -9.40 14.67 0.27
C ASP A 157 -8.32 15.75 0.16
N LEU A 158 -8.54 16.72 -0.73
CA LEU A 158 -7.61 17.80 -1.04
C LEU A 158 -8.16 19.16 -0.59
N SER A 159 -9.12 19.16 0.34
CA SER A 159 -9.79 20.38 0.82
C SER A 159 -8.82 21.44 1.33
N ASP A 160 -7.77 21.03 2.05
CA ASP A 160 -6.71 21.90 2.58
C ASP A 160 -5.35 21.72 1.86
N ASN A 161 -5.35 21.18 0.63
CA ASN A 161 -4.10 20.96 -0.12
C ASN A 161 -3.58 22.24 -0.76
N GLU A 162 -2.28 22.48 -0.63
CA GLU A 162 -1.62 23.57 -1.35
C GLU A 162 -1.03 23.07 -2.66
N THR A 163 -0.28 21.97 -2.66
CA THR A 163 0.48 21.54 -3.84
C THR A 163 0.37 20.04 -4.13
N VAL A 164 0.27 19.70 -5.42
CA VAL A 164 0.45 18.34 -5.93
C VAL A 164 1.76 18.28 -6.72
N CYS A 165 2.69 17.45 -6.28
CA CYS A 165 3.98 17.19 -6.91
C CYS A 165 3.99 15.79 -7.52
N ALA A 166 4.32 15.68 -8.80
CA ALA A 166 4.43 14.38 -9.47
C ALA A 166 5.51 14.41 -10.53
N ASP A 167 6.02 13.24 -10.92
CA ASP A 167 7.01 13.13 -11.99
C ASP A 167 6.36 13.25 -13.39
N ARG A 168 7.19 13.25 -14.44
CA ARG A 168 6.73 13.35 -15.83
C ARG A 168 5.78 12.21 -16.24
N GLY A 169 5.83 11.05 -15.58
CA GLY A 169 4.90 9.95 -15.84
C GLY A 169 3.44 10.31 -15.53
N PHE A 170 3.24 11.24 -14.59
CA PHE A 170 1.94 11.79 -14.20
C PHE A 170 1.59 13.10 -14.95
N ASP A 171 2.35 13.48 -15.97
CA ASP A 171 2.13 14.74 -16.67
C ASP A 171 1.12 14.64 -17.85
N SER A 172 0.08 15.47 -17.82
CA SER A 172 -0.68 15.87 -19.01
C SER A 172 -1.45 17.17 -18.78
N ASP A 173 -1.77 17.90 -19.84
CA ASP A 173 -2.61 19.11 -19.75
C ASP A 173 -3.98 18.84 -19.13
N THR A 174 -4.57 17.67 -19.42
CA THR A 174 -5.86 17.28 -18.85
C THR A 174 -5.74 17.02 -17.35
N PHE A 175 -4.65 16.40 -16.90
CA PHE A 175 -4.43 16.14 -15.49
C PHE A 175 -4.09 17.43 -14.72
N ARG A 176 -3.25 18.32 -15.27
CA ARG A 176 -3.03 19.67 -14.71
C ARG A 176 -4.35 20.43 -14.52
N ARG A 177 -5.21 20.45 -15.54
CA ARG A 177 -6.54 21.08 -15.45
C ARG A 177 -7.42 20.45 -14.36
N LEU A 178 -7.36 19.13 -14.17
CA LEU A 178 -8.10 18.44 -13.11
C LEU A 178 -7.59 18.82 -11.71
N ILE A 179 -6.28 18.94 -11.53
CA ILE A 179 -5.71 19.42 -10.26
C ILE A 179 -6.17 20.85 -9.99
N HIS A 180 -6.05 21.75 -10.97
CA HIS A 180 -6.50 23.14 -10.82
C HIS A 180 -8.01 23.28 -10.57
N SER A 181 -8.85 22.37 -11.09
CA SER A 181 -10.29 22.43 -10.80
C SER A 181 -10.63 21.96 -9.38
N LYS A 182 -9.74 21.20 -8.74
CA LYS A 182 -9.86 20.76 -7.34
C LYS A 182 -9.22 21.76 -6.37
N ASN A 183 -8.11 22.37 -6.75
CA ASN A 183 -7.38 23.39 -5.99
C ASN A 183 -7.65 24.78 -6.57
N LEU A 184 -8.66 25.47 -6.05
CA LEU A 184 -9.07 26.81 -6.53
C LEU A 184 -7.98 27.90 -6.45
N TYR A 185 -6.77 27.64 -5.88
CA TYR A 185 -5.77 28.66 -5.58
C TYR A 185 -4.25 28.29 -5.66
N SER A 186 -3.79 27.25 -6.38
CA SER A 186 -2.34 26.92 -6.33
C SER A 186 -1.57 26.74 -7.64
N GLN A 187 -0.28 27.10 -7.57
CA GLN A 187 0.73 26.95 -8.62
C GLN A 187 1.11 25.46 -8.76
N THR A 188 0.92 24.91 -9.95
CA THR A 188 1.29 23.52 -10.26
C THR A 188 2.70 23.46 -10.82
N THR A 189 3.59 22.70 -10.18
CA THR A 189 4.89 22.33 -10.75
C THR A 189 4.87 20.83 -11.06
N ILE A 190 4.84 20.50 -12.35
CA ILE A 190 5.11 19.15 -12.89
C ILE A 190 6.35 19.24 -13.76
#